data_AF-A0A415ZIL1-F1
#
_entry.id   AF-A0A415ZIL1-F1
#
_cell.length_a   1.000
_cell.length_b   1.000
_cell.length_c   1.000
_cell.angle_alpha   90.00
_cell.angle_beta   90.00
_cell.angle_gamma   90.00
#
_symmetry.space_group_name_H-M   'P 1'
#
loop_
_entity.id
_entity.type
_entity.pdbx_description
1 polymer ?
#
loop_
_entity_poly.entity_id
_entity_poly.type
_entity_poly.pdbx_seq_one_letter_code
_entity_poly.pdbx_strand_id
1 'polypeptide(L)'
;MKKMKRFASAALAALLLAGSAPSALALDSTPPMYKQFGCDSAEAFMQSNDWEWYMLDYDEVSDIYRTALQELKADPKRALECGNFDSWEHLDLAIEYGIWDSRDDYLRDVACSFVHEKDDDMRKQLTVQLNGKNIRFTDTKPEKVNGRIMVPFRAIAEAFGAEVSYDSGAITAKKDGQTLSFALGSKQLTIVDDKTGKTLKTTEIDTAPYKKSSRTYVPVRFFAEAFGLNVLWDDYYHTAVLYDRAALIAEVNSKFTVLNQWLKAQPKQDTATALKSVATVNALYTVFDTVDGNKDYNANANVTILSQGQNLQLTATADLRMLADLLLDTDTDNLLSATALTMLKASLKDIRVDFLCDPSSGSLYLRCPSLAKLLVASGYDNEENVTAMANGAWLHIHSFELLEPIVGTTNQLDELRDFSLTSAGDAIVTSMEQEDENRNFEFLWESVQAHANYLAAIFGDELFTRSGTRYTAKSETDDGYGTTQNTTFTLDIANGSFSAAFEKREEYWKSVTLTTFEFSGNLQDCRIKLSQHKKNDSIVTVDLTLSSSPSDSAPNVKLPDGSKVVEWVYNDPYEEPEE
;
A
#
# COMPACT_ATOMS: atom_id res chain seq x y z
N MET A 1 -53.11 11.50 39.34
CA MET A 1 -53.43 12.86 38.82
C MET A 1 -52.26 13.78 38.46
N LYS A 2 -50.98 13.43 38.69
CA LYS A 2 -49.82 14.23 38.17
C LYS A 2 -49.21 13.74 36.85
N LYS A 3 -49.58 12.56 36.34
CA LYS A 3 -49.12 12.03 35.05
C LYS A 3 -50.01 12.40 33.83
N MET A 4 -51.28 12.76 34.02
CA MET A 4 -52.17 13.19 32.92
C MET A 4 -52.01 14.66 32.50
N LYS A 5 -51.43 15.53 33.35
CA LYS A 5 -51.22 16.94 32.98
C LYS A 5 -49.98 17.18 32.10
N ARG A 6 -48.97 16.30 32.12
CA ARG A 6 -47.80 16.41 31.23
C ARG A 6 -48.11 16.00 29.78
N PHE A 7 -49.03 15.05 29.57
CA PHE A 7 -49.49 14.68 28.23
C PHE A 7 -50.41 15.75 27.61
N ALA A 8 -51.27 16.39 28.41
CA ALA A 8 -52.10 17.49 27.92
C ALA A 8 -51.29 18.76 27.59
N SER A 9 -50.20 19.04 28.32
CA SER A 9 -49.32 20.17 28.01
C SER A 9 -48.41 19.92 26.80
N ALA A 10 -47.98 18.67 26.57
CA ALA A 10 -47.23 18.29 25.36
C ALA A 10 -48.13 18.28 24.11
N ALA A 11 -49.38 17.83 24.24
CA ALA A 11 -50.35 17.89 23.15
C ALA A 11 -50.77 19.33 22.80
N LEU A 12 -50.86 20.23 23.80
CA LEU A 12 -51.17 21.64 23.57
C LEU A 12 -49.98 22.44 23.00
N ALA A 13 -48.73 22.06 23.34
CA ALA A 13 -47.53 22.63 22.72
C ALA A 13 -47.36 22.16 21.26
N ALA A 14 -47.74 20.92 20.94
CA ALA A 14 -47.78 20.41 19.57
C ALA A 14 -48.88 21.09 18.72
N LEU A 15 -50.02 21.44 19.32
CA LEU A 15 -51.11 22.16 18.65
C LEU A 15 -50.85 23.66 18.46
N LEU A 16 -50.00 24.28 19.28
CA LEU A 16 -49.61 25.69 19.14
C LEU A 16 -48.40 25.91 18.21
N LEU A 17 -47.60 24.87 17.94
CA LEU A 17 -46.58 24.88 16.88
C LEU A 17 -47.17 24.68 15.47
N ALA A 18 -48.46 24.31 15.36
CA ALA A 18 -49.19 24.22 14.10
C ALA A 18 -49.85 25.55 13.68
N GLY A 19 -49.59 26.65 14.39
CA GLY A 19 -50.30 27.92 14.22
C GLY A 19 -49.38 29.13 14.19
N SER A 20 -48.40 29.19 13.29
CA SER A 20 -47.86 30.46 12.76
C SER A 20 -46.72 30.25 11.75
N ALA A 21 -47.06 30.01 10.48
CA ALA A 21 -46.43 30.61 9.29
C ALA A 21 -47.05 30.04 8.00
N PRO A 22 -47.09 30.81 6.90
CA PRO A 22 -48.07 30.67 5.83
C PRO A 22 -47.65 29.65 4.75
N SER A 23 -48.66 28.97 4.21
CA SER A 23 -48.80 28.52 2.81
C SER A 23 -47.53 28.37 1.96
N ALA A 24 -47.03 27.13 1.84
CA ALA A 24 -46.73 26.43 0.57
C ALA A 24 -45.68 25.33 0.79
N LEU A 25 -46.10 24.13 1.19
CA LEU A 25 -45.42 22.90 0.81
C LEU A 25 -46.51 21.86 0.57
N ALA A 26 -46.78 21.57 -0.69
CA ALA A 26 -47.41 20.31 -1.04
C ALA A 26 -46.56 19.20 -0.40
N LEU A 27 -47.17 18.25 0.32
CA LEU A 27 -46.49 17.03 0.69
C LEU A 27 -46.07 16.37 -0.63
N ASP A 28 -44.79 16.47 -0.97
CA ASP A 28 -44.24 15.76 -2.11
C ASP A 28 -44.29 14.26 -1.76
N SER A 29 -45.24 13.54 -2.35
CA SER A 29 -45.42 12.10 -2.13
C SER A 29 -44.34 11.25 -2.79
N THR A 30 -43.34 11.89 -3.40
CA THR A 30 -42.23 11.24 -4.08
C THR A 30 -41.31 10.57 -3.05
N PRO A 31 -41.01 9.26 -3.19
CA PRO A 31 -40.07 8.57 -2.32
C PRO A 31 -38.71 9.29 -2.28
N PRO A 32 -37.94 9.21 -1.17
CA PRO A 32 -36.56 9.68 -1.13
C PRO A 32 -35.74 9.10 -2.30
N MET A 33 -34.80 9.89 -2.85
CA MET A 33 -33.99 9.51 -4.01
C MET A 33 -33.38 8.11 -3.87
N TYR A 34 -32.74 7.79 -2.75
CA TYR A 34 -32.13 6.47 -2.53
C TYR A 34 -33.11 5.30 -2.74
N LYS A 35 -34.40 5.45 -2.39
CA LYS A 35 -35.42 4.41 -2.61
C LYS A 35 -35.84 4.29 -4.07
N GLN A 36 -35.75 5.37 -4.84
CA GLN A 36 -36.03 5.36 -6.27
C GLN A 36 -34.98 4.56 -7.05
N PHE A 37 -33.77 4.46 -6.50
CA PHE A 37 -32.65 3.66 -7.03
C PHE A 37 -32.48 2.29 -6.35
N GLY A 38 -33.46 1.86 -5.54
CA GLY A 38 -33.43 0.54 -4.91
C GLY A 38 -32.43 0.37 -3.77
N CYS A 39 -31.82 1.45 -3.27
CA CYS A 39 -30.92 1.40 -2.13
C CYS A 39 -31.68 1.37 -0.80
N ASP A 40 -31.08 0.75 0.23
CA ASP A 40 -31.69 0.64 1.56
C ASP A 40 -31.59 1.93 2.38
N SER A 41 -30.58 2.76 2.12
CA SER A 41 -30.32 4.01 2.84
C SER A 41 -29.65 5.07 1.94
N ALA A 42 -29.66 6.32 2.39
CA ALA A 42 -28.91 7.41 1.76
C ALA A 42 -27.40 7.11 1.74
N GLU A 43 -26.88 6.52 2.82
CA GLU A 43 -25.46 6.16 2.94
C GLU A 43 -25.08 5.06 1.94
N ALA A 44 -25.91 4.03 1.80
CA ALA A 44 -25.71 2.96 0.82
C ALA A 44 -25.78 3.49 -0.63
N PHE A 45 -26.64 4.48 -0.89
CA PHE A 45 -26.71 5.14 -2.19
C PHE A 45 -25.43 5.93 -2.49
N MET A 46 -24.95 6.74 -1.54
CA MET A 46 -23.72 7.54 -1.70
C MET A 46 -22.44 6.69 -1.80
N GLN A 47 -22.47 5.43 -1.35
CA GLN A 47 -21.33 4.50 -1.40
C GLN A 47 -21.43 3.47 -2.53
N SER A 48 -22.49 3.51 -3.35
CA SER A 48 -22.66 2.54 -4.43
C SER A 48 -21.72 2.83 -5.61
N ASN A 49 -21.11 1.79 -6.18
CA ASN A 49 -20.22 1.93 -7.36
C ASN A 49 -20.97 2.36 -8.62
N ASP A 50 -22.30 2.42 -8.58
CA ASP A 50 -23.13 2.83 -9.70
C ASP A 50 -23.15 4.36 -9.87
N TRP A 51 -22.77 5.13 -8.83
CA TRP A 51 -22.86 6.58 -8.83
C TRP A 51 -21.69 7.24 -8.08
N GLU A 52 -20.86 7.99 -8.80
CA GLU A 52 -19.65 8.63 -8.26
C GLU A 52 -19.92 10.10 -7.87
N TRP A 53 -20.34 10.34 -6.61
CA TRP A 53 -20.59 11.68 -6.05
C TRP A 53 -19.47 12.07 -5.07
N TYR A 54 -18.53 12.94 -5.46
CA TYR A 54 -17.37 13.24 -4.59
C TYR A 54 -17.46 14.58 -3.85
N MET A 55 -18.19 15.55 -4.40
CA MET A 55 -18.21 16.92 -3.89
C MET A 55 -19.52 17.30 -3.19
N LEU A 56 -20.57 16.51 -3.37
CA LEU A 56 -21.94 16.81 -2.91
C LEU A 56 -22.36 15.84 -1.79
N ASP A 57 -23.13 16.33 -0.82
CA ASP A 57 -23.80 15.46 0.16
C ASP A 57 -25.13 14.91 -0.39
N TYR A 58 -25.71 13.94 0.32
CA TYR A 58 -26.97 13.34 -0.11
C TYR A 58 -28.12 14.35 -0.27
N ASP A 59 -28.19 15.38 0.58
CA ASP A 59 -29.28 16.36 0.50
C ASP A 59 -29.13 17.22 -0.76
N GLU A 60 -27.90 17.64 -1.09
CA GLU A 60 -27.61 18.36 -2.33
C GLU A 60 -27.85 17.51 -3.58
N VAL A 61 -27.36 16.27 -3.58
CA VAL A 61 -27.60 15.31 -4.68
C VAL A 61 -29.09 15.14 -4.90
N SER A 62 -29.84 14.89 -3.81
CA SER A 62 -31.28 14.72 -3.81
C SER A 62 -32.03 15.97 -4.28
N ASP A 63 -31.58 17.16 -3.91
CA ASP A 63 -32.20 18.42 -4.28
C ASP A 63 -31.96 18.77 -5.76
N ILE A 64 -30.73 18.59 -6.26
CA ILE A 64 -30.39 18.79 -7.68
C ILE A 64 -31.17 17.82 -8.54
N TYR A 65 -31.12 16.52 -8.20
CA TYR A 65 -31.86 15.47 -8.89
C TYR A 65 -33.35 15.78 -8.94
N ARG A 66 -33.97 16.12 -7.80
CA ARG A 66 -35.42 16.38 -7.73
C ARG A 66 -35.81 17.58 -8.57
N THR A 67 -35.00 18.64 -8.55
CA THR A 67 -35.22 19.84 -9.35
C THR A 67 -35.11 19.52 -10.85
N ALA A 68 -34.04 18.85 -11.26
CA ALA A 68 -33.83 18.45 -12.66
C ALA A 68 -34.95 17.53 -13.16
N LEU A 69 -35.35 16.54 -12.36
CA LEU A 69 -36.43 15.61 -12.72
C LEU A 69 -37.78 16.34 -12.89
N GLN A 70 -38.09 17.32 -12.03
CA GLN A 70 -39.30 18.13 -12.17
C GLN A 70 -39.27 18.98 -13.45
N GLU A 71 -38.14 19.59 -13.77
CA GLU A 71 -37.95 20.37 -15.00
C GLU A 71 -38.08 19.50 -16.26
N LEU A 72 -37.43 18.33 -16.29
CA LEU A 72 -37.47 17.40 -17.41
C LEU A 72 -38.88 16.84 -17.65
N LYS A 73 -39.63 16.59 -16.57
CA LYS A 73 -41.05 16.18 -16.66
C LYS A 73 -41.96 17.31 -17.15
N ALA A 74 -41.61 18.57 -16.86
CA ALA A 74 -42.37 19.74 -17.30
C ALA A 74 -42.05 20.16 -18.74
N ASP A 75 -40.84 19.87 -19.24
CA ASP A 75 -40.39 20.17 -20.60
C ASP A 75 -39.88 18.92 -21.36
N PRO A 76 -40.80 18.20 -22.04
CA PRO A 76 -40.48 17.02 -22.84
C PRO A 76 -39.45 17.25 -23.96
N LYS A 77 -39.28 18.49 -24.45
CA LYS A 77 -38.29 18.77 -25.50
C LYS A 77 -36.88 18.83 -24.92
N ARG A 78 -36.72 19.53 -23.80
CA ARG A 78 -35.45 19.58 -23.05
C ARG A 78 -34.98 18.17 -22.68
N ALA A 79 -35.90 17.30 -22.26
CA ALA A 79 -35.56 15.91 -21.97
C ALA A 79 -34.98 15.17 -23.18
N LEU A 80 -35.55 15.34 -24.37
CA LEU A 80 -35.03 14.72 -25.60
C LEU A 80 -33.69 15.34 -26.05
N GLU A 81 -33.55 16.66 -25.93
CA GLU A 81 -32.31 17.39 -26.26
C GLU A 81 -31.14 16.91 -25.39
N CYS A 82 -31.34 16.73 -24.08
CA CYS A 82 -30.32 16.26 -23.16
C CYS A 82 -29.79 14.84 -23.49
N GLY A 83 -30.65 13.94 -23.97
CA GLY A 83 -30.24 12.60 -24.41
C GLY A 83 -29.92 12.50 -25.90
N ASN A 84 -29.86 13.62 -26.61
CA ASN A 84 -29.56 13.68 -28.05
C ASN A 84 -30.56 12.87 -28.92
N PHE A 85 -31.84 12.93 -28.57
CA PHE A 85 -32.93 12.29 -29.31
C PHE A 85 -33.74 13.32 -30.10
N ASP A 86 -33.98 13.06 -31.38
CA ASP A 86 -34.79 13.94 -32.24
C ASP A 86 -36.30 13.82 -31.99
N SER A 87 -36.76 12.72 -31.39
CA SER A 87 -38.18 12.50 -31.06
C SER A 87 -38.37 11.42 -29.97
N TRP A 88 -39.57 11.37 -29.38
CA TRP A 88 -39.96 10.30 -28.45
C TRP A 88 -39.96 8.91 -29.08
N GLU A 89 -40.22 8.82 -30.38
CA GLU A 89 -40.17 7.56 -31.13
C GLU A 89 -38.72 7.06 -31.25
N HIS A 90 -37.76 7.98 -31.41
CA HIS A 90 -36.34 7.63 -31.40
C HIS A 90 -35.89 7.14 -30.01
N LEU A 91 -36.36 7.76 -28.92
CA LEU A 91 -36.10 7.27 -27.57
C LEU A 91 -36.75 5.90 -27.30
N ASP A 92 -37.99 5.69 -27.76
CA ASP A 92 -38.68 4.41 -27.56
C ASP A 92 -37.92 3.24 -28.19
N LEU A 93 -37.21 3.46 -29.31
CA LEU A 93 -36.32 2.45 -29.88
C LEU A 93 -35.18 2.09 -28.91
N ALA A 94 -34.58 3.07 -28.23
CA ALA A 94 -33.54 2.81 -27.23
C ALA A 94 -34.07 2.00 -26.03
N ILE A 95 -35.32 2.26 -25.62
CA ILE A 95 -36.03 1.46 -24.61
C ILE A 95 -36.27 0.03 -25.10
N GLU A 96 -36.69 -0.14 -26.36
CA GLU A 96 -36.88 -1.48 -26.97
C GLU A 96 -35.57 -2.27 -27.09
N TYR A 97 -34.44 -1.59 -27.30
CA TYR A 97 -33.10 -2.19 -27.26
C TYR A 97 -32.58 -2.47 -25.84
N GLY A 98 -33.35 -2.14 -24.80
CA GLY A 98 -33.02 -2.41 -23.40
C GLY A 98 -31.98 -1.47 -22.80
N ILE A 99 -31.84 -0.25 -23.35
CA ILE A 99 -30.93 0.76 -22.77
C ILE A 99 -31.55 1.36 -21.49
N TRP A 100 -32.86 1.57 -21.47
CA TRP A 100 -33.63 1.96 -20.29
C TRP A 100 -34.91 1.13 -20.19
N ASP A 101 -35.39 0.91 -18.97
CA ASP A 101 -36.61 0.11 -18.75
C ASP A 101 -37.90 0.87 -19.11
N SER A 102 -37.85 2.21 -19.08
CA SER A 102 -38.99 3.07 -19.41
C SER A 102 -38.55 4.51 -19.69
N ARG A 103 -39.46 5.32 -20.22
CA ARG A 103 -39.23 6.77 -20.34
C ARG A 103 -39.01 7.44 -18.98
N ASP A 104 -39.68 6.98 -17.93
CA ASP A 104 -39.48 7.50 -16.57
C ASP A 104 -38.08 7.13 -16.04
N ASP A 105 -37.54 5.98 -16.45
CA ASP A 105 -36.19 5.55 -16.13
C ASP A 105 -35.14 6.41 -16.84
N TYR A 106 -35.33 6.65 -18.14
CA TYR A 106 -34.55 7.62 -18.90
C TYR A 106 -34.54 9.02 -18.26
N LEU A 107 -35.70 9.53 -17.83
CA LEU A 107 -35.77 10.85 -17.19
C LEU A 107 -35.01 10.91 -15.85
N ARG A 108 -34.97 9.81 -15.09
CA ARG A 108 -34.18 9.72 -13.86
C ARG A 108 -32.69 9.70 -14.16
N ASP A 109 -32.28 8.94 -15.17
CA ASP A 109 -30.89 8.85 -15.62
C ASP A 109 -30.37 10.21 -16.12
N VAL A 110 -31.16 10.90 -16.95
CA VAL A 110 -30.85 12.27 -17.38
C VAL A 110 -30.86 13.23 -16.19
N ALA A 111 -31.75 13.09 -15.21
CA ALA A 111 -31.70 13.92 -14.00
C ALA A 111 -30.42 13.70 -13.17
N CYS A 112 -29.90 12.47 -13.12
CA CYS A 112 -28.60 12.17 -12.52
C CYS A 112 -27.43 12.82 -13.26
N SER A 113 -27.51 12.97 -14.60
CA SER A 113 -26.45 13.64 -15.35
C SER A 113 -26.24 15.11 -14.94
N PHE A 114 -27.29 15.81 -14.48
CA PHE A 114 -27.15 17.17 -13.94
C PHE A 114 -26.41 17.19 -12.60
N VAL A 115 -26.57 16.13 -11.79
CA VAL A 115 -25.79 15.98 -10.56
C VAL A 115 -24.32 15.73 -10.91
N HIS A 116 -24.03 14.86 -11.89
CA HIS A 116 -22.66 14.62 -12.36
C HIS A 116 -22.02 15.89 -12.94
N GLU A 117 -22.73 16.65 -13.77
CA GLU A 117 -22.24 17.91 -14.32
C GLU A 117 -21.92 18.91 -13.20
N LYS A 118 -22.77 18.97 -12.17
CA LYS A 118 -22.53 19.83 -11.01
C LYS A 118 -21.31 19.38 -10.20
N ASP A 119 -21.17 18.08 -9.98
CA ASP A 119 -20.04 17.49 -9.26
C ASP A 119 -18.73 17.73 -10.02
N ASP A 120 -18.71 17.48 -11.34
CA ASP A 120 -17.57 17.74 -12.23
C ASP A 120 -17.17 19.23 -12.25
N ASP A 121 -18.13 20.14 -12.30
CA ASP A 121 -17.84 21.56 -12.21
C ASP A 121 -17.31 21.97 -10.84
N MET A 122 -17.63 21.23 -9.78
CA MET A 122 -17.02 21.40 -8.47
C MET A 122 -15.62 20.80 -8.40
N ARG A 123 -15.36 19.67 -9.06
CA ARG A 123 -14.02 19.05 -9.17
C ARG A 123 -13.02 19.90 -9.97
N LYS A 124 -13.50 20.71 -10.92
CA LYS A 124 -12.65 21.69 -11.65
C LYS A 124 -12.25 22.89 -10.78
N GLN A 125 -12.79 23.05 -9.58
CA GLN A 125 -12.51 24.18 -8.70
C GLN A 125 -11.38 23.87 -7.73
N LEU A 126 -10.72 24.91 -7.23
CA LEU A 126 -9.78 24.77 -6.12
C LEU A 126 -10.55 24.37 -4.86
N THR A 127 -10.24 23.19 -4.34
CA THR A 127 -10.87 22.58 -3.17
C THR A 127 -9.86 22.43 -2.04
N VAL A 128 -10.38 22.19 -0.83
CA VAL A 128 -9.58 21.88 0.34
C VAL A 128 -10.25 20.74 1.07
N GLN A 129 -9.50 19.67 1.30
CA GLN A 129 -9.95 18.51 2.05
C GLN A 129 -9.32 18.51 3.44
N LEU A 130 -10.07 18.09 4.45
CA LEU A 130 -9.59 17.85 5.80
C LEU A 130 -9.98 16.44 6.26
N ASN A 131 -8.97 15.60 6.53
CA ASN A 131 -9.14 14.23 7.02
C ASN A 131 -10.16 13.43 6.17
N GLY A 132 -9.99 13.46 4.84
CA GLY A 132 -10.88 12.78 3.89
C GLY A 132 -12.19 13.51 3.59
N LYS A 133 -12.44 14.70 4.15
CA LYS A 133 -13.70 15.44 3.95
C LYS A 133 -13.48 16.80 3.32
N ASN A 134 -14.22 17.08 2.25
CA ASN A 134 -14.18 18.39 1.60
C ASN A 134 -14.72 19.51 2.49
N ILE A 135 -13.95 20.60 2.62
CA ILE A 135 -14.37 21.80 3.35
C ILE A 135 -15.25 22.63 2.44
N ARG A 136 -16.46 22.94 2.91
CA ARG A 136 -17.38 23.82 2.18
C ARG A 136 -17.06 25.29 2.36
N PHE A 137 -17.07 26.00 1.25
CA PHE A 137 -16.88 27.44 1.18
C PHE A 137 -18.15 28.12 0.64
N THR A 138 -19.06 28.49 1.53
CA THR A 138 -20.38 29.04 1.14
C THR A 138 -20.33 30.48 0.65
N ASP A 139 -19.41 31.29 1.20
CA ASP A 139 -19.40 32.73 0.97
C ASP A 139 -18.39 33.14 -0.11
N THR A 140 -17.19 32.57 -0.04
CA THR A 140 -16.06 32.93 -0.91
C THR A 140 -15.16 31.72 -1.12
N LYS A 141 -14.65 31.50 -2.33
CA LYS A 141 -13.90 30.29 -2.69
C LYS A 141 -12.39 30.43 -2.45
N PRO A 142 -11.65 29.31 -2.33
CA PRO A 142 -10.20 29.30 -2.44
C PRO A 142 -9.72 29.91 -3.76
N GLU A 143 -8.53 30.50 -3.77
CA GLU A 143 -7.95 31.09 -4.98
C GLU A 143 -6.43 30.90 -5.04
N LYS A 144 -5.89 30.78 -6.26
CA LYS A 144 -4.45 30.69 -6.48
C LYS A 144 -3.87 32.09 -6.68
N VAL A 145 -2.98 32.52 -5.78
CA VAL A 145 -2.28 33.81 -5.83
C VAL A 145 -0.79 33.57 -5.70
N ASN A 146 0.00 34.06 -6.66
CA ASN A 146 1.47 33.93 -6.67
C ASN A 146 1.97 32.48 -6.48
N GLY A 147 1.25 31.50 -7.06
CA GLY A 147 1.60 30.08 -6.91
C GLY A 147 1.31 29.50 -5.53
N ARG A 148 0.47 30.15 -4.72
CA ARG A 148 -0.04 29.65 -3.44
C ARG A 148 -1.55 29.58 -3.45
N ILE A 149 -2.10 28.56 -2.79
CA ILE A 149 -3.54 28.44 -2.57
C ILE A 149 -3.90 29.25 -1.33
N MET A 150 -4.72 30.27 -1.55
CA MET A 150 -5.23 31.20 -0.56
C MET A 150 -6.66 30.82 -0.22
N VAL A 151 -6.94 30.67 1.07
CA VAL A 151 -8.23 30.15 1.57
C VAL A 151 -8.85 31.12 2.56
N PRO A 152 -10.20 31.21 2.61
CA PRO A 152 -10.90 31.98 3.63
C PRO A 152 -10.55 31.45 5.03
N PHE A 153 -9.83 32.24 5.80
CA PHE A 153 -9.24 31.82 7.07
C PHE A 153 -10.27 31.28 8.06
N ARG A 154 -11.42 31.96 8.20
CA ARG A 154 -12.47 31.54 9.14
C ARG A 154 -13.02 30.15 8.83
N ALA A 155 -13.31 29.86 7.55
CA ALA A 155 -13.89 28.58 7.14
C ALA A 155 -12.96 27.41 7.50
N ILE A 156 -11.67 27.58 7.21
CA ILE A 156 -10.65 26.59 7.56
C ILE A 156 -10.50 26.47 9.07
N ALA A 157 -10.33 27.58 9.80
CA ALA A 157 -10.16 27.57 11.25
C ALA A 157 -11.36 26.93 11.98
N GLU A 158 -12.58 27.23 11.56
CA GLU A 158 -13.81 26.65 12.13
C GLU A 158 -13.94 25.16 11.77
N ALA A 159 -13.56 24.73 10.56
CA ALA A 159 -13.49 23.31 10.19
C ALA A 159 -12.51 22.53 11.09
N PHE A 160 -11.47 23.20 11.60
CA PHE A 160 -10.55 22.66 12.59
C PHE A 160 -11.06 22.73 14.03
N GLY A 161 -12.24 23.30 14.28
CA GLY A 161 -12.76 23.53 15.63
C GLY A 161 -12.01 24.64 16.40
N ALA A 162 -11.29 25.52 15.70
CA ALA A 162 -10.62 26.66 16.33
C ALA A 162 -11.58 27.85 16.46
N GLU A 163 -11.48 28.56 17.59
CA GLU A 163 -12.20 29.81 17.81
C GLU A 163 -11.45 30.98 17.17
N VAL A 164 -12.14 31.74 16.31
CA VAL A 164 -11.54 32.84 15.55
C VAL A 164 -11.87 34.19 16.17
N SER A 165 -10.84 35.03 16.38
CA SER A 165 -10.99 36.41 16.85
C SER A 165 -10.22 37.40 15.97
N TYR A 166 -10.72 38.64 15.97
CA TYR A 166 -10.15 39.79 15.27
C TYR A 166 -10.09 40.94 16.27
N ASP A 167 -8.92 41.21 16.84
CA ASP A 167 -8.75 42.27 17.84
C ASP A 167 -7.46 43.05 17.60
N SER A 168 -7.54 44.38 17.69
CA SER A 168 -6.38 45.28 17.71
C SER A 168 -5.39 45.07 16.54
N GLY A 169 -5.89 44.67 15.37
CA GLY A 169 -5.08 44.39 14.17
C GLY A 169 -4.46 42.99 14.12
N ALA A 170 -4.57 42.21 15.20
CA ALA A 170 -4.23 40.81 15.24
C ALA A 170 -5.42 39.93 14.83
N ILE A 171 -5.12 38.87 14.10
CA ILE A 171 -6.05 37.83 13.69
C ILE A 171 -5.61 36.55 14.38
N THR A 172 -6.51 35.93 15.14
CA THR A 172 -6.16 34.78 15.97
C THR A 172 -7.09 33.60 15.74
N ALA A 173 -6.53 32.39 15.83
CA ALA A 173 -7.27 31.14 15.93
C ALA A 173 -6.79 30.37 17.17
N LYS A 174 -7.73 30.03 18.06
CA LYS A 174 -7.45 29.36 19.33
C LYS A 174 -7.99 27.93 19.32
N LYS A 175 -7.15 26.96 19.65
CA LYS A 175 -7.50 25.54 19.75
C LYS A 175 -6.60 24.85 20.77
N ASP A 176 -7.15 23.95 21.57
CA ASP A 176 -6.40 23.09 22.51
C ASP A 176 -5.43 23.84 23.46
N GLY A 177 -5.76 25.07 23.85
CA GLY A 177 -4.92 25.90 24.73
C GLY A 177 -3.71 26.56 24.06
N GLN A 178 -3.68 26.56 22.72
CA GLN A 178 -2.73 27.31 21.91
C GLN A 178 -3.44 28.38 21.11
N THR A 179 -2.80 29.53 20.96
CA THR A 179 -3.28 30.63 20.12
C THR A 179 -2.32 30.86 18.98
N LEU A 180 -2.81 30.66 17.76
CA LEU A 180 -2.16 31.09 16.54
C LEU A 180 -2.51 32.57 16.31
N SER A 181 -1.52 33.40 16.02
CA SER A 181 -1.69 34.84 15.77
C SER A 181 -0.89 35.29 14.55
N PHE A 182 -1.52 36.13 13.72
CA PHE A 182 -0.90 36.80 12.58
C PHE A 182 -1.57 38.15 12.31
N ALA A 183 -1.01 38.94 11.41
CA ALA A 183 -1.58 40.21 10.97
C ALA A 183 -1.63 40.30 9.44
N LEU A 184 -2.56 41.10 8.90
CA LEU A 184 -2.64 41.35 7.46
C LEU A 184 -1.34 42.00 6.96
N GLY A 185 -0.84 41.57 5.81
CA GLY A 185 0.41 42.07 5.24
C GLY A 185 1.68 41.60 5.95
N SER A 186 1.57 40.95 7.12
CA SER A 186 2.70 40.34 7.82
C SER A 186 3.08 39.02 7.14
N LYS A 187 4.38 38.75 7.11
CA LYS A 187 4.95 37.46 6.70
C LYS A 187 5.33 36.59 7.89
N GLN A 188 4.77 36.88 9.06
CA GLN A 188 5.04 36.14 10.27
C GLN A 188 3.77 35.63 10.93
N LEU A 189 3.83 34.36 11.35
CA LEU A 189 2.81 33.66 12.11
C LEU A 189 3.42 33.15 13.41
N THR A 190 2.72 33.35 14.53
CA THR A 190 3.20 32.96 15.86
C THR A 190 2.20 32.05 16.55
N ILE A 191 2.68 31.00 17.21
CA ILE A 191 1.89 30.14 18.09
C ILE A 191 2.36 30.39 19.51
N VAL A 192 1.43 30.69 20.42
CA VAL A 192 1.68 30.86 21.85
C VAL A 192 0.92 29.82 22.66
N ASP A 193 1.51 29.40 23.77
CA ASP A 193 0.83 28.59 24.78
C ASP A 193 0.00 29.51 25.70
N ASP A 194 -1.31 29.27 25.78
CA ASP A 194 -2.21 30.17 26.51
C ASP A 194 -1.99 30.14 28.03
N LYS A 195 -1.42 29.05 28.58
CA LYS A 195 -1.20 28.90 30.02
C LYS A 195 0.04 29.66 30.49
N THR A 196 1.10 29.62 29.69
CA THR A 196 2.42 30.17 30.02
C THR A 196 2.70 31.50 29.34
N GLY A 197 1.96 31.83 28.29
CA GLY A 197 2.20 32.99 27.42
C GLY A 197 3.47 32.86 26.57
N LYS A 198 4.11 31.69 26.56
CA LYS A 198 5.37 31.47 25.85
C LYS A 198 5.11 31.27 24.35
N THR A 199 5.90 31.93 23.51
CA THR A 199 5.97 31.61 22.08
C THR A 199 6.51 30.19 21.89
N LEU A 200 5.67 29.32 21.33
CA LEU A 200 6.00 27.94 20.99
C LEU A 200 6.71 27.85 19.64
N LYS A 201 6.21 28.58 18.64
CA LYS A 201 6.73 28.57 17.27
C LYS A 201 6.51 29.93 16.61
N THR A 202 7.48 30.37 15.83
CA THR A 202 7.34 31.50 14.89
C THR A 202 7.72 31.00 13.51
N THR A 203 6.84 31.21 12.54
CA THR A 203 7.00 30.73 11.17
C THR A 203 6.96 31.93 10.23
N GLU A 204 7.97 32.04 9.38
CA GLU A 204 7.96 32.99 8.26
C GLU A 204 7.18 32.39 7.09
N ILE A 205 6.32 33.19 6.46
CA ILE A 205 5.47 32.78 5.34
C ILE A 205 5.82 33.58 4.08
N ASP A 206 5.90 32.92 2.94
CA ASP A 206 6.35 33.56 1.69
C ASP A 206 5.31 34.53 1.09
N THR A 207 4.04 34.33 1.44
CA THR A 207 2.88 35.06 0.93
C THR A 207 2.07 35.59 2.10
N ALA A 208 1.90 36.92 2.17
CA ALA A 208 1.22 37.56 3.29
C ALA A 208 -0.31 37.36 3.22
N PRO A 209 -0.99 37.18 4.37
CA PRO A 209 -2.44 37.19 4.44
C PRO A 209 -2.98 38.55 4.00
N TYR A 210 -4.12 38.53 3.30
CA TYR A 210 -4.77 39.74 2.80
C TYR A 210 -6.27 39.72 3.05
N LYS A 211 -6.88 40.89 2.88
CA LYS A 211 -8.33 41.06 2.96
C LYS A 211 -8.89 41.30 1.57
N LYS A 212 -9.91 40.50 1.19
CA LYS A 212 -10.66 40.64 -0.07
C LYS A 212 -12.14 40.46 0.23
N SER A 213 -12.97 41.37 -0.25
CA SER A 213 -14.44 41.33 -0.07
C SER A 213 -14.86 41.06 1.39
N SER A 214 -14.22 41.73 2.35
CA SER A 214 -14.49 41.55 3.80
C SER A 214 -14.21 40.15 4.35
N ARG A 215 -13.36 39.36 3.67
CA ARG A 215 -12.83 38.08 4.15
C ARG A 215 -11.30 38.13 4.22
N THR A 216 -10.75 37.49 5.24
CA THR A 216 -9.30 37.28 5.38
C THR A 216 -8.92 36.01 4.64
N TYR A 217 -7.93 36.13 3.76
CA TYR A 217 -7.33 35.02 3.03
C TYR A 217 -5.94 34.73 3.58
N VAL A 218 -5.65 33.45 3.79
CA VAL A 218 -4.37 32.95 4.28
C VAL A 218 -3.84 31.86 3.34
N PRO A 219 -2.52 31.67 3.20
CA PRO A 219 -2.01 30.52 2.46
C PRO A 219 -2.31 29.23 3.24
N VAL A 220 -2.97 28.27 2.61
CA VAL A 220 -3.52 27.08 3.28
C VAL A 220 -2.45 26.25 3.98
N ARG A 221 -1.29 26.07 3.34
CA ARG A 221 -0.21 25.22 3.86
C ARG A 221 0.31 25.69 5.22
N PHE A 222 0.72 26.95 5.31
CA PHE A 222 1.30 27.49 6.54
C PHE A 222 0.30 27.48 7.69
N PHE A 223 -0.98 27.71 7.39
CA PHE A 223 -2.02 27.65 8.38
C PHE A 223 -2.23 26.23 8.89
N ALA A 224 -2.35 25.25 7.98
CA ALA A 224 -2.53 23.86 8.33
C ALA A 224 -1.34 23.27 9.12
N GLU A 225 -0.10 23.52 8.66
CA GLU A 225 1.13 23.09 9.34
C GLU A 225 1.28 23.73 10.73
N ALA A 226 0.78 24.96 10.92
CA ALA A 226 0.77 25.60 12.24
C ALA A 226 -0.17 24.89 13.22
N PHE A 227 -1.20 24.20 12.73
CA PHE A 227 -2.07 23.32 13.52
C PHE A 227 -1.56 21.86 13.58
N GLY A 228 -0.35 21.59 13.08
CA GLY A 228 0.27 20.27 13.16
C GLY A 228 -0.17 19.30 12.06
N LEU A 229 -0.77 19.81 10.97
CA LEU A 229 -1.28 18.99 9.89
C LEU A 229 -0.26 18.81 8.78
N ASN A 230 -0.37 17.68 8.11
CA ASN A 230 0.28 17.41 6.85
C ASN A 230 -0.53 18.04 5.71
N VAL A 231 0.19 18.48 4.67
CA VAL A 231 -0.39 19.18 3.52
C VAL A 231 0.17 18.59 2.25
N LEU A 232 -0.71 18.00 1.46
CA LEU A 232 -0.41 17.50 0.13
C LEU A 232 -1.21 18.29 -0.90
N TRP A 233 -0.72 18.28 -2.14
CA TRP A 233 -1.40 18.89 -3.28
C TRP A 233 -1.71 17.81 -4.29
N ASP A 234 -3.00 17.58 -4.51
CA ASP A 234 -3.49 16.76 -5.60
C ASP A 234 -3.57 17.63 -6.86
N ASP A 235 -2.76 17.31 -7.87
CA ASP A 235 -2.72 18.11 -9.08
C ASP A 235 -3.88 17.80 -10.02
N TYR A 236 -4.36 16.55 -10.04
CA TYR A 236 -5.42 16.10 -10.91
C TYR A 236 -6.79 16.69 -10.50
N TYR A 237 -7.11 16.62 -9.21
CA TYR A 237 -8.34 17.15 -8.62
C TYR A 237 -8.22 18.60 -8.13
N HIS A 238 -7.03 19.19 -8.21
CA HIS A 238 -6.76 20.55 -7.74
C HIS A 238 -7.13 20.79 -6.27
N THR A 239 -6.89 19.78 -5.43
CA THR A 239 -7.22 19.80 -4.01
C THR A 239 -6.00 20.01 -3.12
N ALA A 240 -6.13 20.91 -2.15
CA ALA A 240 -5.23 20.92 -0.99
C ALA A 240 -5.71 19.89 0.04
N VAL A 241 -4.99 18.78 0.19
CA VAL A 241 -5.32 17.67 1.10
C VAL A 241 -4.63 17.90 2.43
N LEU A 242 -5.43 18.15 3.47
CA LEU A 242 -4.97 18.42 4.84
C LEU A 242 -5.35 17.24 5.73
N TYR A 243 -4.42 16.74 6.53
CA TYR A 243 -4.74 15.66 7.47
C TYR A 243 -3.84 15.67 8.70
N ASP A 244 -4.38 15.22 9.83
CA ASP A 244 -3.59 14.94 11.02
C ASP A 244 -2.95 13.55 10.89
N ARG A 245 -1.71 13.51 10.40
CA ARG A 245 -0.97 12.26 10.20
C ARG A 245 -0.83 11.46 11.48
N ALA A 246 -0.60 12.11 12.62
CA ALA A 246 -0.44 11.41 13.89
C ALA A 246 -1.75 10.78 14.36
N ALA A 247 -2.87 11.48 14.22
CA ALA A 247 -4.20 10.95 14.53
C ALA A 247 -4.56 9.78 13.60
N LEU A 248 -4.30 9.89 12.29
CA LEU A 248 -4.55 8.82 11.32
C LEU A 248 -3.73 7.56 11.66
N ILE A 249 -2.44 7.72 11.95
CA ILE A 249 -1.57 6.61 12.39
C ILE A 249 -2.10 5.99 13.69
N ALA A 250 -2.54 6.80 14.66
CA ALA A 250 -3.09 6.30 15.92
C ALA A 250 -4.39 5.52 15.71
N GLU A 251 -5.25 6.00 14.82
CA GLU A 251 -6.49 5.32 14.44
C GLU A 251 -6.19 3.95 13.81
N VAL A 252 -5.30 3.90 12.82
CA VAL A 252 -4.88 2.63 12.21
C VAL A 252 -4.25 1.70 13.24
N ASN A 253 -3.34 2.21 14.08
CA ASN A 253 -2.66 1.44 15.11
C ASN A 253 -3.59 0.82 16.15
N SER A 254 -4.80 1.37 16.34
CA SER A 254 -5.79 0.80 17.26
C SER A 254 -6.26 -0.60 16.84
N LYS A 255 -6.09 -0.97 15.56
CA LYS A 255 -6.44 -2.29 15.00
C LYS A 255 -5.29 -3.30 15.09
N PHE A 256 -4.06 -2.86 15.41
CA PHE A 256 -2.82 -3.63 15.30
C PHE A 256 -1.96 -3.55 16.58
N THR A 257 -2.57 -3.46 17.76
CA THR A 257 -1.84 -3.31 19.02
C THR A 257 -0.91 -4.50 19.32
N VAL A 258 -1.31 -5.72 18.94
CA VAL A 258 -0.50 -6.93 19.11
C VAL A 258 0.73 -6.87 18.21
N LEU A 259 0.52 -6.60 16.92
CA LEU A 259 1.59 -6.48 15.94
C LEU A 259 2.57 -5.37 16.33
N ASN A 260 2.07 -4.21 16.75
CA ASN A 260 2.89 -3.09 17.21
C ASN A 260 3.73 -3.41 18.45
N GLN A 261 3.20 -4.20 19.40
CA GLN A 261 3.99 -4.67 20.53
C GLN A 261 5.08 -5.67 20.10
N TRP A 262 4.76 -6.57 19.16
CA TRP A 262 5.73 -7.50 18.60
C TRP A 262 6.82 -6.79 17.79
N LEU A 263 6.49 -5.77 17.00
CA LEU A 263 7.43 -4.91 16.27
C LEU A 263 8.40 -4.22 17.25
N LYS A 264 7.88 -3.66 18.35
CA LYS A 264 8.70 -3.02 19.39
C LYS A 264 9.64 -4.00 20.11
N ALA A 265 9.29 -5.28 20.15
CA ALA A 265 10.10 -6.34 20.76
C ALA A 265 11.21 -6.85 19.85
N GLN A 266 11.26 -6.44 18.58
CA GLN A 266 12.33 -6.81 17.66
C GLN A 266 13.67 -6.21 18.09
N PRO A 267 14.78 -6.94 17.88
CA PRO A 267 16.10 -6.44 18.19
C PRO A 267 16.43 -5.25 17.28
N LYS A 268 16.68 -4.07 17.87
CA LYS A 268 17.23 -2.93 17.12
C LYS A 268 18.66 -3.22 16.72
N GLN A 269 18.99 -3.10 15.44
CA GLN A 269 20.36 -3.23 14.97
C GLN A 269 21.11 -1.90 15.03
N ASP A 270 22.41 -1.99 15.31
CA ASP A 270 23.37 -0.91 15.15
C ASP A 270 24.03 -1.08 13.79
N THR A 271 23.68 -0.20 12.84
CA THR A 271 24.19 -0.23 11.46
C THR A 271 25.70 0.00 11.37
N ALA A 272 26.34 0.51 12.44
CA ALA A 272 27.79 0.64 12.52
C ALA A 272 28.49 -0.71 12.78
N THR A 273 27.79 -1.70 13.33
CA THR A 273 28.37 -3.00 13.68
C THR A 273 28.27 -3.95 12.49
N ALA A 274 29.38 -4.57 12.10
CA ALA A 274 29.36 -5.59 11.05
C ALA A 274 28.57 -6.82 11.50
N LEU A 275 27.84 -7.44 10.58
CA LEU A 275 27.01 -8.61 10.84
C LEU A 275 27.48 -9.78 9.99
N LYS A 276 27.45 -10.97 10.59
CA LYS A 276 27.60 -12.24 9.89
C LYS A 276 26.28 -12.98 9.90
N SER A 277 25.73 -13.18 8.71
CA SER A 277 24.55 -14.02 8.48
C SER A 277 24.95 -15.32 7.81
N VAL A 278 24.41 -16.43 8.30
CA VAL A 278 24.61 -17.77 7.75
C VAL A 278 23.25 -18.34 7.39
N ALA A 279 23.05 -18.63 6.11
CA ALA A 279 21.90 -19.36 5.60
C ALA A 279 22.31 -20.76 5.16
N THR A 280 21.51 -21.76 5.52
CA THR A 280 21.65 -23.12 5.02
C THR A 280 20.34 -23.53 4.38
N VAL A 281 20.42 -24.06 3.16
CA VAL A 281 19.29 -24.57 2.40
C VAL A 281 19.51 -26.06 2.18
N ASN A 282 18.54 -26.87 2.57
CA ASN A 282 18.51 -28.30 2.30
C ASN A 282 17.22 -28.61 1.55
N ALA A 283 17.35 -29.11 0.33
CA ALA A 283 16.23 -29.58 -0.47
C ALA A 283 16.36 -31.09 -0.72
N LEU A 284 15.24 -31.78 -0.62
CA LEU A 284 15.10 -33.19 -0.96
C LEU A 284 13.87 -33.35 -1.84
N TYR A 285 14.07 -33.89 -3.04
CA TYR A 285 13.00 -34.32 -3.92
C TYR A 285 13.05 -35.84 -4.05
N THR A 286 11.97 -36.51 -3.66
CA THR A 286 11.83 -37.96 -3.76
C THR A 286 10.75 -38.28 -4.78
N VAL A 287 11.11 -39.00 -5.83
CA VAL A 287 10.17 -39.59 -6.79
C VAL A 287 9.82 -40.99 -6.34
N PHE A 288 8.53 -41.30 -6.28
CA PHE A 288 8.08 -42.63 -5.89
C PHE A 288 8.10 -43.58 -7.07
N ASP A 289 8.70 -44.74 -6.87
CA ASP A 289 8.75 -45.81 -7.87
C ASP A 289 8.44 -47.13 -7.17
N THR A 290 7.36 -47.77 -7.59
CA THR A 290 6.87 -49.01 -6.98
C THR A 290 7.63 -50.25 -7.44
N VAL A 291 8.42 -50.14 -8.51
CA VAL A 291 9.16 -51.25 -9.13
C VAL A 291 10.61 -51.20 -8.71
N ASP A 292 11.28 -50.06 -8.90
CA ASP A 292 12.73 -49.91 -8.70
C ASP A 292 13.09 -49.29 -7.35
N GLY A 293 12.08 -48.87 -6.58
CA GLY A 293 12.25 -48.15 -5.33
C GLY A 293 12.44 -46.65 -5.53
N ASN A 294 12.06 -45.87 -4.52
CA ASN A 294 12.08 -44.42 -4.59
C ASN A 294 13.47 -43.86 -4.94
N LYS A 295 13.49 -42.78 -5.73
CA LYS A 295 14.71 -42.07 -6.12
C LYS A 295 14.78 -40.71 -5.42
N ASP A 296 15.88 -40.47 -4.72
CA ASP A 296 16.13 -39.24 -3.97
C ASP A 296 17.10 -38.32 -4.71
N TYR A 297 16.72 -37.05 -4.83
CA TYR A 297 17.51 -35.98 -5.40
C TYR A 297 17.69 -34.90 -4.35
N ASN A 298 18.91 -34.82 -3.79
CA ASN A 298 19.24 -33.82 -2.80
C ASN A 298 19.95 -32.61 -3.41
N ALA A 299 19.73 -31.46 -2.79
CA ALA A 299 20.49 -30.25 -3.04
C ALA A 299 20.75 -29.56 -1.72
N ASN A 300 21.99 -29.15 -1.49
CA ASN A 300 22.36 -28.38 -0.32
C ASN A 300 23.10 -27.12 -0.72
N ALA A 301 22.86 -26.04 0.00
CA ALA A 301 23.61 -24.81 -0.13
C ALA A 301 23.87 -24.21 1.25
N ASN A 302 25.03 -23.59 1.41
CA ASN A 302 25.38 -22.76 2.55
C ASN A 302 25.80 -21.39 2.04
N VAL A 303 25.25 -20.33 2.61
CA VAL A 303 25.55 -18.95 2.26
C VAL A 303 26.02 -18.26 3.53
N THR A 304 27.16 -17.60 3.46
CA THR A 304 27.66 -16.70 4.50
C THR A 304 27.68 -15.30 3.92
N ILE A 305 27.08 -14.35 4.63
CA ILE A 305 27.00 -12.94 4.26
C ILE A 305 27.65 -12.13 5.39
N LEU A 306 28.62 -11.30 5.04
CA LEU A 306 29.12 -10.23 5.90
C LEU A 306 28.56 -8.91 5.38
N SER A 307 27.92 -8.13 6.26
CA SER A 307 27.33 -6.84 5.93
C SER A 307 27.73 -5.76 6.94
N GLN A 308 27.94 -4.53 6.48
CA GLN A 308 28.14 -3.35 7.32
C GLN A 308 27.79 -2.10 6.50
N GLY A 309 26.76 -1.35 6.91
CA GLY A 309 26.12 -0.37 6.03
C GLY A 309 25.76 -1.03 4.69
N GLN A 310 26.04 -0.34 3.58
CA GLN A 310 25.74 -0.84 2.22
C GLN A 310 26.75 -1.86 1.67
N ASN A 311 27.87 -2.10 2.36
CA ASN A 311 28.91 -3.01 1.88
C ASN A 311 28.53 -4.46 2.15
N LEU A 312 28.72 -5.33 1.14
CA LEU A 312 28.33 -6.73 1.22
C LEU A 312 29.44 -7.65 0.69
N GLN A 313 29.72 -8.68 1.46
CA GLN A 313 30.58 -9.78 1.07
C GLN A 313 29.83 -11.09 1.29
N LEU A 314 29.59 -11.83 0.20
CA LEU A 314 28.86 -13.10 0.23
C LEU A 314 29.77 -14.24 -0.24
N THR A 315 29.65 -15.38 0.43
CA THR A 315 30.23 -16.65 0.03
C THR A 315 29.15 -17.71 0.08
N ALA A 316 28.80 -18.29 -1.07
CA ALA A 316 27.92 -19.43 -1.16
C ALA A 316 28.68 -20.69 -1.57
N THR A 317 28.30 -21.82 -1.02
CA THR A 317 28.73 -23.15 -1.45
C THR A 317 27.52 -24.02 -1.69
N ALA A 318 27.53 -24.85 -2.74
CA ALA A 318 26.42 -25.75 -3.03
C ALA A 318 26.88 -27.09 -3.62
N ASP A 319 26.08 -28.12 -3.39
CA ASP A 319 26.20 -29.42 -4.05
C ASP A 319 24.86 -29.79 -4.67
N LEU A 320 24.82 -29.75 -5.99
CA LEU A 320 23.63 -29.94 -6.82
C LEU A 320 23.77 -31.18 -7.71
N ARG A 321 24.76 -32.04 -7.45
CA ARG A 321 25.12 -33.14 -8.36
C ARG A 321 23.97 -34.10 -8.64
N MET A 322 23.08 -34.34 -7.68
CA MET A 322 21.96 -35.26 -7.86
C MET A 322 20.90 -34.67 -8.80
N LEU A 323 20.78 -33.35 -8.91
CA LEU A 323 19.86 -32.72 -9.85
C LEU A 323 20.28 -32.91 -11.32
N ALA A 324 21.54 -33.27 -11.58
CA ALA A 324 22.02 -33.55 -12.92
C ALA A 324 21.23 -34.68 -13.61
N ASP A 325 20.77 -35.67 -12.82
CA ASP A 325 19.97 -36.79 -13.30
C ASP A 325 18.55 -36.37 -13.73
N LEU A 326 18.03 -35.25 -13.20
CA LEU A 326 16.74 -34.69 -13.59
C LEU A 326 16.85 -33.80 -14.84
N LEU A 327 17.99 -33.13 -15.00
CA LEU A 327 18.22 -32.17 -16.09
C LEU A 327 18.55 -32.84 -17.43
N LEU A 328 19.07 -34.06 -17.40
CA LEU A 328 19.43 -34.83 -18.58
C LEU A 328 18.48 -36.01 -18.71
N ASP A 329 17.67 -36.04 -19.78
CA ASP A 329 16.86 -37.19 -20.13
C ASP A 329 17.79 -38.37 -20.48
N THR A 330 17.92 -39.33 -19.55
CA THR A 330 18.86 -40.45 -19.69
C THR A 330 18.34 -41.59 -20.57
N ASP A 331 17.17 -41.46 -21.20
CA ASP A 331 16.55 -42.52 -22.04
C ASP A 331 17.25 -42.79 -23.38
N THR A 332 18.51 -42.37 -23.55
CA THR A 332 19.30 -42.71 -24.74
C THR A 332 20.53 -43.52 -24.35
N ASP A 333 20.63 -44.74 -24.92
CA ASP A 333 21.77 -45.69 -24.93
C ASP A 333 23.10 -45.10 -25.50
N ASN A 334 23.25 -43.78 -25.47
CA ASN A 334 24.31 -43.04 -26.12
C ASN A 334 25.44 -42.75 -25.13
N LEU A 335 26.65 -43.24 -25.40
CA LEU A 335 27.85 -42.99 -24.58
C LEU A 335 28.13 -41.48 -24.36
N LEU A 336 27.65 -40.64 -25.28
CA LEU A 336 27.71 -39.19 -25.20
C LEU A 336 26.86 -38.61 -24.05
N SER A 337 25.71 -39.20 -23.71
CA SER A 337 24.85 -38.74 -22.61
C SER A 337 25.45 -39.09 -21.24
N ALA A 338 26.04 -40.28 -21.09
CA ALA A 338 26.71 -40.70 -19.86
C ALA A 338 27.97 -39.86 -19.54
N THR A 339 28.75 -39.52 -20.58
CA THR A 339 29.92 -38.65 -20.44
C THR A 339 29.49 -37.23 -20.08
N ALA A 340 28.47 -36.69 -20.75
CA ALA A 340 27.90 -35.38 -20.45
C ALA A 340 27.33 -35.32 -19.02
N LEU A 341 26.60 -36.35 -18.57
CA LEU A 341 26.10 -36.46 -17.20
C LEU A 341 27.22 -36.48 -16.18
N THR A 342 28.31 -37.21 -16.44
CA THR A 342 29.48 -37.24 -15.56
C THR A 342 30.14 -35.86 -15.45
N MET A 343 30.29 -35.16 -16.58
CA MET A 343 30.84 -33.80 -16.60
C MET A 343 29.92 -32.79 -15.90
N LEU A 344 28.60 -32.91 -16.08
CA LEU A 344 27.61 -32.07 -15.42
C LEU A 344 27.63 -32.30 -13.91
N LYS A 345 27.59 -33.55 -13.45
CA LYS A 345 27.73 -33.93 -12.03
C LYS A 345 29.00 -33.38 -11.41
N ALA A 346 30.13 -33.47 -12.11
CA ALA A 346 31.39 -32.93 -11.63
C ALA A 346 31.40 -31.40 -11.54
N SER A 347 30.62 -30.71 -12.37
CA SER A 347 30.53 -29.23 -12.38
C SER A 347 29.54 -28.71 -11.35
N LEU A 348 28.52 -29.50 -11.03
CA LEU A 348 27.50 -29.21 -10.02
C LEU A 348 27.90 -29.64 -8.60
N LYS A 349 29.03 -30.32 -8.47
CA LYS A 349 29.62 -30.69 -7.19
C LYS A 349 30.55 -29.58 -6.69
N ASP A 350 30.50 -29.29 -5.39
CA ASP A 350 31.38 -28.33 -4.72
C ASP A 350 31.38 -26.93 -5.35
N ILE A 351 30.21 -26.47 -5.81
CA ILE A 351 30.02 -25.12 -6.36
C ILE A 351 30.40 -24.12 -5.27
N ARG A 352 31.20 -23.13 -5.63
CA ARG A 352 31.50 -21.97 -4.79
C ARG A 352 31.27 -20.70 -5.56
N VAL A 353 30.52 -19.79 -4.94
CA VAL A 353 30.28 -18.44 -5.43
C VAL A 353 30.81 -17.47 -4.40
N ASP A 354 31.74 -16.62 -4.78
CA ASP A 354 32.13 -15.45 -4.00
C ASP A 354 31.57 -14.20 -4.68
N PHE A 355 31.03 -13.28 -3.90
CA PHE A 355 30.35 -12.09 -4.38
C PHE A 355 30.74 -10.89 -3.52
N LEU A 356 31.19 -9.82 -4.16
CA LEU A 356 31.55 -8.56 -3.53
C LEU A 356 30.73 -7.44 -4.18
N CYS A 357 30.09 -6.61 -3.35
CA CYS A 357 29.35 -5.45 -3.80
C CYS A 357 29.76 -4.22 -2.99
N ASP A 358 30.21 -3.19 -3.71
CA ASP A 358 30.39 -1.83 -3.20
C ASP A 358 29.44 -0.89 -3.96
N PRO A 359 28.25 -0.61 -3.41
CA PRO A 359 27.24 0.22 -4.06
C PRO A 359 27.72 1.64 -4.36
N SER A 360 28.71 2.16 -3.63
CA SER A 360 29.25 3.51 -3.87
C SER A 360 30.07 3.60 -5.15
N SER A 361 30.62 2.47 -5.60
CA SER A 361 31.40 2.37 -6.84
C SER A 361 30.57 1.93 -8.05
N GLY A 362 29.38 1.38 -7.84
CA GLY A 362 28.58 0.72 -8.89
C GLY A 362 29.19 -0.60 -9.39
N SER A 363 30.30 -1.07 -8.80
CA SER A 363 30.99 -2.29 -9.22
C SER A 363 30.51 -3.52 -8.46
N LEU A 364 30.22 -4.58 -9.22
CA LEU A 364 29.92 -5.91 -8.71
C LEU A 364 30.96 -6.91 -9.17
N TYR A 365 31.52 -7.67 -8.22
CA TYR A 365 32.46 -8.74 -8.53
C TYR A 365 31.90 -10.11 -8.14
N LEU A 366 31.85 -11.03 -9.10
CA LEU A 366 31.42 -12.41 -8.91
C LEU A 366 32.53 -13.38 -9.28
N ARG A 367 32.79 -14.38 -8.46
CA ARG A 367 33.73 -15.46 -8.78
C ARG A 367 33.05 -16.81 -8.59
N CYS A 368 32.91 -17.55 -9.69
CA CYS A 368 32.39 -18.91 -9.70
C CYS A 368 33.08 -19.74 -10.79
N PRO A 369 34.13 -20.52 -10.46
CA PRO A 369 34.84 -21.33 -11.45
C PRO A 369 33.94 -22.35 -12.17
N SER A 370 32.93 -22.88 -11.48
CA SER A 370 31.96 -23.82 -12.07
C SER A 370 31.07 -23.17 -13.13
N LEU A 371 30.86 -21.85 -13.09
CA LEU A 371 30.07 -21.11 -14.08
C LEU A 371 30.71 -21.16 -15.47
N ALA A 372 32.04 -21.17 -15.56
CA ALA A 372 32.75 -21.20 -16.83
C ALA A 372 32.33 -22.37 -17.73
N LYS A 373 32.12 -23.55 -17.14
CA LYS A 373 31.69 -24.75 -17.87
C LYS A 373 30.23 -24.66 -18.34
N LEU A 374 29.38 -24.01 -17.56
CA LEU A 374 27.98 -23.79 -17.91
C LEU A 374 27.85 -22.76 -19.04
N LEU A 375 28.66 -21.71 -19.04
CA LEU A 375 28.68 -20.70 -20.11
C LEU A 375 29.09 -21.28 -21.47
N VAL A 376 30.07 -22.19 -21.48
CA VAL A 376 30.42 -22.93 -22.72
C VAL A 376 29.22 -23.72 -23.23
N ALA A 377 28.50 -24.40 -22.33
CA ALA A 377 27.31 -25.17 -22.70
C ALA A 377 26.16 -24.30 -23.21
N SER A 378 26.08 -23.02 -22.81
CA SER A 378 25.09 -22.06 -23.32
C SER A 378 25.51 -21.36 -24.62
N GLY A 379 26.64 -21.73 -25.22
CA GLY A 379 27.11 -21.16 -26.48
C GLY A 379 27.93 -19.86 -26.36
N TYR A 380 28.40 -19.52 -25.15
CA TYR A 380 29.33 -18.41 -24.96
C TYR A 380 30.71 -18.78 -25.54
N ASP A 381 31.22 -17.98 -26.47
CA ASP A 381 32.33 -18.34 -27.38
C ASP A 381 33.66 -17.64 -27.09
N ASN A 382 33.75 -16.84 -26.02
CA ASN A 382 35.01 -16.21 -25.61
C ASN A 382 35.87 -17.18 -24.76
N GLU A 383 36.72 -17.96 -25.44
CA GLU A 383 37.59 -18.98 -24.84
C GLU A 383 38.57 -18.42 -23.79
N GLU A 384 39.08 -17.20 -23.98
CA GLU A 384 39.98 -16.54 -23.02
C GLU A 384 39.25 -16.26 -21.71
N ASN A 385 38.06 -15.66 -21.79
CA ASN A 385 37.23 -15.37 -20.62
C ASN A 385 36.82 -16.66 -19.90
N VAL A 386 36.34 -17.67 -20.63
CA VAL A 386 36.00 -18.99 -20.07
C VAL A 386 37.19 -19.59 -19.33
N THR A 387 38.38 -19.57 -19.95
CA THR A 387 39.59 -20.10 -19.34
C THR A 387 40.00 -19.31 -18.09
N ALA A 388 39.89 -17.98 -18.13
CA ALA A 388 40.16 -17.13 -16.97
C ALA A 388 39.19 -17.42 -15.82
N MET A 389 37.89 -17.49 -16.09
CA MET A 389 36.85 -17.82 -15.10
C MET A 389 37.04 -19.21 -14.51
N ALA A 390 37.33 -20.22 -15.33
CA ALA A 390 37.62 -21.58 -14.87
C ALA A 390 38.83 -21.64 -13.93
N ASN A 391 39.79 -20.71 -14.09
CA ASN A 391 40.95 -20.54 -13.22
C ASN A 391 40.71 -19.57 -12.05
N GLY A 392 39.46 -19.15 -11.82
CA GLY A 392 39.07 -18.33 -10.67
C GLY A 392 39.23 -16.82 -10.86
N ALA A 393 39.25 -16.33 -12.09
CA ALA A 393 39.11 -14.90 -12.34
C ALA A 393 37.78 -14.35 -11.80
N TRP A 394 37.79 -13.10 -11.38
CA TRP A 394 36.61 -12.37 -10.97
C TRP A 394 35.91 -11.80 -12.20
N LEU A 395 34.61 -11.97 -12.26
CA LEU A 395 33.73 -11.32 -13.22
C LEU A 395 33.33 -9.96 -12.67
N HIS A 396 33.62 -8.88 -13.40
CA HIS A 396 33.18 -7.54 -13.05
C HIS A 396 31.96 -7.18 -13.89
N ILE A 397 30.83 -6.89 -13.24
CA ILE A 397 29.55 -6.56 -13.90
C ILE A 397 29.24 -5.08 -13.68
N HIS A 398 29.08 -4.33 -14.77
CA HIS A 398 28.92 -2.86 -14.77
C HIS A 398 27.47 -2.34 -14.77
N SER A 399 26.46 -3.20 -14.60
CA SER A 399 25.05 -2.78 -14.74
C SER A 399 24.39 -2.47 -13.40
N PHE A 400 23.97 -1.22 -13.23
CA PHE A 400 23.16 -0.75 -12.10
C PHE A 400 21.74 -1.36 -12.08
N GLU A 401 21.18 -1.69 -13.25
CA GLU A 401 19.84 -2.30 -13.35
C GLU A 401 19.80 -3.73 -12.79
N LEU A 402 20.87 -4.50 -12.98
CA LEU A 402 21.00 -5.83 -12.34
C LEU A 402 21.25 -5.74 -10.83
N LEU A 403 21.68 -4.57 -10.34
CA LEU A 403 21.91 -4.30 -8.94
C LEU A 403 20.62 -3.88 -8.21
N GLU A 404 19.63 -3.29 -8.88
CA GLU A 404 18.40 -2.82 -8.22
C GLU A 404 17.66 -3.91 -7.40
N PRO A 405 17.50 -5.15 -7.87
CA PRO A 405 16.87 -6.19 -7.06
C PRO A 405 17.73 -6.60 -5.86
N ILE A 406 19.06 -6.48 -5.94
CA ILE A 406 20.00 -6.90 -4.90
C ILE A 406 20.18 -5.78 -3.85
N VAL A 407 20.38 -4.55 -4.32
CA VAL A 407 20.46 -3.34 -3.48
C VAL A 407 19.08 -3.01 -2.91
N GLY A 408 18.01 -3.23 -3.67
CA GLY A 408 16.63 -3.12 -3.22
C GLY A 408 16.29 -4.17 -2.18
N THR A 409 16.72 -5.43 -2.34
CA THR A 409 16.55 -6.43 -1.28
C THR A 409 17.42 -6.14 -0.06
N THR A 410 18.59 -5.49 -0.19
CA THR A 410 19.37 -5.07 0.99
C THR A 410 18.76 -3.89 1.69
N ASN A 411 18.22 -2.91 0.97
CA ASN A 411 17.45 -1.83 1.56
C ASN A 411 16.17 -2.35 2.23
N GLN A 412 15.47 -3.31 1.60
CA GLN A 412 14.29 -3.94 2.21
C GLN A 412 14.65 -4.83 3.40
N LEU A 413 15.77 -5.56 3.35
CA LEU A 413 16.28 -6.34 4.48
C LEU A 413 16.78 -5.44 5.61
N ASP A 414 17.43 -4.33 5.29
CA ASP A 414 17.85 -3.30 6.24
C ASP A 414 16.63 -2.56 6.79
N GLU A 415 15.60 -2.25 6.01
CA GLU A 415 14.32 -1.72 6.51
C GLU A 415 13.59 -2.73 7.43
N LEU A 416 13.65 -4.03 7.09
CA LEU A 416 13.16 -5.13 7.93
C LEU A 416 14.04 -5.41 9.16
N ARG A 417 15.31 -5.01 9.16
CA ARG A 417 16.29 -5.26 10.25
C ARG A 417 16.52 -4.05 11.16
N ASP A 418 16.51 -2.86 10.60
CA ASP A 418 16.67 -1.57 11.27
C ASP A 418 15.34 -1.10 11.90
N PHE A 419 14.20 -1.69 11.51
CA PHE A 419 12.86 -1.27 11.96
C PHE A 419 12.70 0.25 11.93
N SER A 420 12.89 0.85 10.76
CA SER A 420 12.43 2.23 10.55
C SER A 420 10.91 2.35 10.70
N LEU A 421 10.18 1.24 10.51
CA LEU A 421 8.75 1.10 10.80
C LEU A 421 8.49 1.22 12.30
N THR A 422 8.03 2.39 12.73
CA THR A 422 7.70 2.64 14.14
C THR A 422 6.44 1.90 14.59
N SER A 423 5.53 1.60 13.65
CA SER A 423 4.27 0.89 13.86
C SER A 423 3.64 0.48 12.52
N ALA A 424 2.66 -0.42 12.54
CA ALA A 424 1.87 -0.80 11.37
C ALA A 424 1.14 0.40 10.74
N GLY A 425 0.59 1.30 11.57
CA GLY A 425 -0.08 2.50 11.08
C GLY A 425 0.87 3.48 10.39
N ASP A 426 2.09 3.64 10.92
CA ASP A 426 3.11 4.46 10.27
C ASP A 426 3.56 3.85 8.94
N ALA A 427 3.69 2.52 8.86
CA ALA A 427 3.99 1.80 7.61
C ALA A 427 2.93 2.06 6.53
N ILE A 428 1.65 1.85 6.86
CA ILE A 428 0.53 2.00 5.94
C ILE A 428 0.38 3.46 5.49
N VAL A 429 0.47 4.43 6.41
CA VAL A 429 0.35 5.84 6.04
C VAL A 429 1.53 6.27 5.16
N THR A 430 2.75 5.86 5.51
CA THR A 430 3.94 6.18 4.70
C THR A 430 3.85 5.59 3.29
N SER A 431 3.36 4.37 3.13
CA SER A 431 3.22 3.77 1.79
C SER A 431 2.22 4.56 0.94
N MET A 432 1.09 4.96 1.50
CA MET A 432 0.09 5.74 0.77
C MET A 432 0.55 7.19 0.50
N GLU A 433 1.43 7.75 1.32
CA GLU A 433 2.08 9.04 1.06
C GLU A 433 3.13 8.97 -0.07
N GLN A 434 3.63 7.76 -0.37
CA GLN A 434 4.61 7.50 -1.43
C GLN A 434 3.98 6.99 -2.73
N GLU A 435 2.70 6.63 -2.72
CA GLU A 435 2.01 6.08 -3.89
C GLU A 435 1.75 7.13 -4.99
N ASP A 436 2.15 6.72 -6.20
CA ASP A 436 1.72 7.12 -7.54
C ASP A 436 2.56 8.16 -8.33
N GLU A 437 2.88 7.78 -9.58
CA GLU A 437 3.38 8.65 -10.65
C GLU A 437 2.39 9.81 -10.93
N ASN A 438 1.11 9.64 -10.58
CA ASN A 438 0.05 10.62 -10.78
C ASN A 438 -0.26 11.53 -9.56
N ARG A 439 0.26 11.23 -8.36
CA ARG A 439 0.05 12.04 -7.13
C ARG A 439 -1.42 12.34 -6.79
N ASN A 440 -2.29 11.32 -6.89
CA ASN A 440 -3.72 11.43 -6.59
C ASN A 440 -3.99 11.33 -5.06
N PHE A 441 -3.65 12.39 -4.33
CA PHE A 441 -3.79 12.44 -2.87
C PHE A 441 -5.22 12.68 -2.36
N GLU A 442 -6.19 13.05 -3.20
CA GLU A 442 -7.60 13.27 -2.80
C GLU A 442 -8.16 12.06 -2.03
N PHE A 443 -7.78 10.85 -2.45
CA PHE A 443 -8.26 9.59 -1.84
C PHE A 443 -7.36 9.07 -0.72
N LEU A 444 -6.29 9.79 -0.34
CA LEU A 444 -5.28 9.31 0.61
C LEU A 444 -5.91 8.76 1.90
N TRP A 445 -6.83 9.52 2.50
CA TRP A 445 -7.45 9.15 3.76
C TRP A 445 -8.26 7.86 3.65
N GLU A 446 -9.06 7.73 2.59
CA GLU A 446 -9.90 6.56 2.34
C GLU A 446 -9.05 5.33 1.99
N SER A 447 -8.03 5.50 1.16
CA SER A 447 -7.07 4.46 0.78
C SER A 447 -6.31 3.91 1.99
N VAL A 448 -5.86 4.77 2.91
CA VAL A 448 -5.24 4.33 4.19
C VAL A 448 -6.20 3.46 4.99
N GLN A 449 -7.46 3.89 5.11
CA GLN A 449 -8.47 3.17 5.88
C GLN A 449 -8.86 1.84 5.25
N ALA A 450 -9.02 1.81 3.93
CA ALA A 450 -9.29 0.61 3.16
C ALA A 450 -8.15 -0.41 3.30
N HIS A 451 -6.90 0.02 3.13
CA HIS A 451 -5.72 -0.82 3.35
C HIS A 451 -5.64 -1.32 4.80
N ALA A 452 -5.87 -0.46 5.78
CA ALA A 452 -5.90 -0.85 7.18
C ALA A 452 -6.98 -1.90 7.48
N ASN A 453 -8.17 -1.77 6.89
CA ASN A 453 -9.26 -2.75 7.04
C ASN A 453 -8.91 -4.08 6.38
N TYR A 454 -8.35 -4.05 5.16
CA TYR A 454 -7.89 -5.25 4.46
C TYR A 454 -6.85 -6.01 5.28
N LEU A 455 -5.84 -5.30 5.79
CA LEU A 455 -4.80 -5.90 6.63
C LEU A 455 -5.34 -6.36 7.99
N ALA A 456 -6.31 -5.66 8.58
CA ALA A 456 -6.92 -6.07 9.84
C ALA A 456 -7.70 -7.39 9.71
N ALA A 457 -8.24 -7.69 8.53
CA ALA A 457 -8.88 -8.98 8.25
C ALA A 457 -7.88 -10.17 8.26
N ILE A 458 -6.58 -9.90 8.19
CA ILE A 458 -5.51 -10.93 8.13
C ILE A 458 -4.63 -10.90 9.39
N PHE A 459 -4.35 -9.71 9.92
CA PHE A 459 -3.40 -9.47 11.01
C PHE A 459 -3.96 -8.57 12.14
N GLY A 460 -5.26 -8.29 12.13
CA GLY A 460 -5.90 -7.45 13.14
C GLY A 460 -5.97 -8.11 14.51
N ASP A 461 -6.06 -7.29 15.56
CA ASP A 461 -6.08 -7.74 16.95
C ASP A 461 -7.21 -8.75 17.25
N GLU A 462 -8.35 -8.62 16.58
CA GLU A 462 -9.54 -9.46 16.76
C GLU A 462 -9.30 -10.94 16.39
N LEU A 463 -8.29 -11.22 15.56
CA LEU A 463 -7.94 -12.57 15.13
C LEU A 463 -7.15 -13.33 16.20
N PHE A 464 -6.55 -12.63 17.16
CA PHE A 464 -5.60 -13.21 18.10
C PHE A 464 -6.25 -13.69 19.40
N THR A 465 -5.96 -14.92 19.78
CA THR A 465 -6.19 -15.44 21.14
C THR A 465 -4.91 -15.35 21.95
N ARG A 466 -4.98 -14.75 23.15
CA ARG A 466 -3.83 -14.56 24.04
C ARG A 466 -3.59 -15.74 24.98
N SER A 467 -2.34 -16.17 25.10
CA SER A 467 -1.85 -17.08 26.15
C SER A 467 -0.49 -16.59 26.68
N GLY A 468 -0.50 -15.97 27.87
CA GLY A 468 0.69 -15.33 28.43
C GLY A 468 1.15 -14.13 27.58
N THR A 469 2.35 -14.23 27.01
CA THR A 469 2.94 -13.25 26.08
C THR A 469 2.74 -13.62 24.62
N ARG A 470 2.09 -14.76 24.34
CA ARG A 470 1.85 -15.23 22.97
C ARG A 470 0.44 -14.92 22.52
N TYR A 471 0.34 -14.48 21.28
CA TYR A 471 -0.91 -14.18 20.59
C TYR A 471 -0.99 -15.07 19.36
N THR A 472 -2.02 -15.90 19.29
CA THR A 472 -2.19 -16.87 18.19
C THR A 472 -3.46 -16.60 17.41
N ALA A 473 -3.33 -16.40 16.10
CA ALA A 473 -4.42 -16.36 15.14
C ALA A 473 -4.53 -17.69 14.41
N LYS A 474 -5.75 -18.09 14.06
CA LYS A 474 -6.05 -19.31 13.30
C LYS A 474 -7.12 -19.06 12.25
N SER A 475 -6.98 -19.69 11.10
CA SER A 475 -7.97 -19.67 10.02
C SER A 475 -8.09 -21.07 9.42
N GLU A 476 -9.32 -21.49 9.14
CA GLU A 476 -9.63 -22.75 8.49
C GLU A 476 -10.66 -22.46 7.37
N THR A 477 -10.36 -22.89 6.15
CA THR A 477 -11.25 -22.70 4.99
C THR A 477 -11.45 -24.01 4.24
N ASP A 478 -12.65 -24.20 3.72
CA ASP A 478 -13.02 -25.30 2.82
C ASP A 478 -13.79 -24.68 1.65
N ASP A 479 -13.30 -24.87 0.42
CA ASP A 479 -13.96 -24.34 -0.77
C ASP A 479 -15.19 -25.16 -1.21
N GLY A 480 -15.42 -26.33 -0.61
CA GLY A 480 -16.48 -27.28 -0.98
C GLY A 480 -16.20 -28.05 -2.28
N TYR A 481 -15.07 -27.80 -2.93
CA TYR A 481 -14.65 -28.40 -4.21
C TYR A 481 -13.36 -29.23 -4.06
N GLY A 482 -12.95 -29.53 -2.84
CA GLY A 482 -11.82 -30.42 -2.53
C GLY A 482 -10.56 -29.68 -2.08
N THR A 483 -10.61 -28.37 -1.81
CA THR A 483 -9.51 -27.63 -1.21
C THR A 483 -9.81 -27.28 0.24
N THR A 484 -8.96 -27.75 1.15
CA THR A 484 -8.96 -27.27 2.55
C THR A 484 -7.67 -26.56 2.87
N GLN A 485 -7.75 -25.51 3.68
CA GLN A 485 -6.59 -24.75 4.14
C GLN A 485 -6.69 -24.49 5.63
N ASN A 486 -5.60 -24.73 6.35
CA ASN A 486 -5.46 -24.43 7.77
C ASN A 486 -4.25 -23.55 7.95
N THR A 487 -4.42 -22.42 8.62
CA THR A 487 -3.34 -21.47 8.93
C THR A 487 -3.33 -21.22 10.43
N THR A 488 -2.15 -21.27 11.04
CA THR A 488 -1.91 -20.81 12.40
C THR A 488 -0.74 -19.85 12.38
N PHE A 489 -0.88 -18.71 13.06
CA PHE A 489 0.17 -17.71 13.21
C PHE A 489 0.28 -17.30 14.67
N THR A 490 1.50 -17.15 15.18
CA THR A 490 1.76 -16.79 16.58
C THR A 490 2.84 -15.72 16.66
N LEU A 491 2.57 -14.71 17.46
CA LEU A 491 3.51 -13.65 17.83
C LEU A 491 3.78 -13.71 19.34
N ASP A 492 5.05 -13.63 19.75
CA ASP A 492 5.44 -13.49 21.16
C ASP A 492 5.95 -12.06 21.41
N ILE A 493 5.13 -11.26 22.08
CA ILE A 493 5.41 -9.84 22.32
C ILE A 493 6.53 -9.60 23.34
N ALA A 494 7.00 -10.64 24.05
CA ALA A 494 8.05 -10.48 25.06
C ALA A 494 9.46 -10.52 24.47
N ASN A 495 9.66 -11.28 23.40
CA ASN A 495 10.98 -11.50 22.80
C ASN A 495 11.00 -11.31 21.27
N GLY A 496 9.89 -10.90 20.67
CA GLY A 496 9.79 -10.69 19.23
C GLY A 496 9.81 -11.98 18.40
N SER A 497 9.75 -13.16 19.02
CA SER A 497 9.67 -14.41 18.25
C SER A 497 8.31 -14.59 17.60
N PHE A 498 8.28 -15.36 16.52
CA PHE A 498 7.09 -15.67 15.74
C PHE A 498 7.10 -17.12 15.28
N SER A 499 5.92 -17.63 14.94
CA SER A 499 5.78 -18.88 14.20
C SER A 499 4.51 -18.89 13.35
N ALA A 500 4.58 -19.44 12.15
CA ALA A 500 3.47 -19.68 11.25
C ALA A 500 3.47 -21.15 10.80
N ALA A 501 2.30 -21.73 10.65
CA ALA A 501 2.10 -23.02 10.02
C ALA A 501 0.90 -22.92 9.08
N PHE A 502 1.11 -23.27 7.83
CA PHE A 502 0.11 -23.32 6.77
C PHE A 502 0.06 -24.74 6.23
N GLU A 503 -1.13 -25.28 6.09
CA GLU A 503 -1.41 -26.56 5.44
C GLU A 503 -2.51 -26.34 4.41
N LYS A 504 -2.26 -26.74 3.17
CA LYS A 504 -3.25 -26.78 2.09
C LYS A 504 -3.34 -28.19 1.54
N ARG A 505 -4.56 -28.72 1.49
CA ARG A 505 -4.87 -30.00 0.87
C ARG A 505 -5.74 -29.74 -0.35
N GLU A 506 -5.38 -30.34 -1.47
CA GLU A 506 -6.11 -30.26 -2.74
C GLU A 506 -6.44 -31.67 -3.22
N GLU A 507 -7.73 -31.97 -3.37
CA GLU A 507 -8.26 -33.24 -3.83
C GLU A 507 -9.07 -33.03 -5.13
N TYR A 508 -8.37 -33.01 -6.26
CA TYR A 508 -8.98 -32.88 -7.59
C TYR A 508 -8.96 -34.21 -8.33
N TRP A 509 -10.15 -34.75 -8.59
CA TRP A 509 -10.36 -36.00 -9.33
C TRP A 509 -9.60 -37.20 -8.73
N LYS A 510 -8.39 -37.48 -9.25
CA LYS A 510 -7.51 -38.58 -8.81
C LYS A 510 -6.18 -38.07 -8.23
N SER A 511 -5.96 -36.76 -8.20
CA SER A 511 -4.78 -36.13 -7.63
C SER A 511 -5.07 -35.67 -6.20
N VAL A 512 -4.19 -36.03 -5.27
CA VAL A 512 -4.22 -35.53 -3.89
C VAL A 512 -2.86 -34.89 -3.63
N THR A 513 -2.87 -33.60 -3.34
CA THR A 513 -1.66 -32.83 -3.01
C THR A 513 -1.80 -32.25 -1.61
N LEU A 514 -0.75 -32.41 -0.79
CA LEU A 514 -0.61 -31.74 0.50
C LEU A 514 0.58 -30.78 0.42
N THR A 515 0.32 -29.50 0.60
CA THR A 515 1.35 -28.47 0.70
C THR A 515 1.41 -27.96 2.14
N THR A 516 2.59 -27.97 2.74
CA THR A 516 2.81 -27.38 4.07
C THR A 516 3.90 -26.32 4.01
N PHE A 517 3.70 -25.24 4.75
CA PHE A 517 4.67 -24.17 4.93
C PHE A 517 4.75 -23.82 6.41
N GLU A 518 5.94 -23.92 6.98
CA GLU A 518 6.23 -23.55 8.36
C GLU A 518 7.28 -22.46 8.38
N PHE A 519 7.08 -21.45 9.21
CA PHE A 519 8.05 -20.38 9.46
C PHE A 519 8.16 -20.17 10.95
N SER A 520 9.36 -20.02 11.50
CA SER A 520 9.52 -19.81 12.95
C SER A 520 10.84 -19.15 13.30
N GLY A 521 10.91 -18.56 14.48
CA GLY A 521 12.12 -17.99 15.04
C GLY A 521 11.96 -16.51 15.36
N ASN A 522 12.99 -15.72 15.07
CA ASN A 522 13.02 -14.26 15.15
C ASN A 522 13.80 -13.72 13.95
N LEU A 523 14.00 -12.40 13.85
CA LEU A 523 14.63 -11.79 12.68
C LEU A 523 16.15 -12.01 12.58
N GLN A 524 16.79 -12.45 13.66
CA GLN A 524 18.19 -12.87 13.63
C GLN A 524 18.30 -14.36 13.32
N ASP A 525 17.41 -15.18 13.89
CA ASP A 525 17.42 -16.63 13.78
C ASP A 525 16.06 -17.15 13.32
N CYS A 526 15.91 -17.45 12.04
CA CYS A 526 14.65 -17.97 11.48
C CYS A 526 14.84 -19.29 10.73
N ARG A 527 13.74 -20.05 10.66
CA ARG A 527 13.66 -21.29 9.89
C ARG A 527 12.38 -21.30 9.06
N ILE A 528 12.52 -21.64 7.79
CA ILE A 528 11.44 -21.86 6.83
C ILE A 528 11.48 -23.33 6.42
N LYS A 529 10.33 -23.99 6.42
CA LYS A 529 10.18 -25.33 5.90
C LYS A 529 8.99 -25.39 4.95
N LEU A 530 9.25 -25.74 3.70
CA LEU A 530 8.24 -25.96 2.68
C LEU A 530 8.21 -27.45 2.34
N SER A 531 7.02 -28.03 2.23
CA SER A 531 6.85 -29.38 1.71
C SER A 531 5.67 -29.44 0.75
N GLN A 532 5.82 -30.17 -0.34
CA GLN A 532 4.71 -30.55 -1.21
C GLN A 532 4.77 -32.05 -1.44
N HIS A 533 3.69 -32.74 -1.09
CA HIS A 533 3.53 -34.18 -1.28
C HIS A 533 2.39 -34.42 -2.26
N LYS A 534 2.72 -34.95 -3.43
CA LYS A 534 1.77 -35.46 -4.42
C LYS A 534 1.60 -36.95 -4.19
N LYS A 535 0.40 -37.37 -3.78
CA LYS A 535 0.11 -38.75 -3.40
C LYS A 535 0.52 -39.73 -4.51
N ASN A 536 1.30 -40.75 -4.15
CA ASN A 536 1.80 -41.81 -5.04
C ASN A 536 2.68 -41.32 -6.21
N ASP A 537 3.14 -40.07 -6.19
CA ASP A 537 3.96 -39.49 -7.24
C ASP A 537 5.31 -39.03 -6.68
N SER A 538 5.28 -38.06 -5.76
CA SER A 538 6.51 -37.46 -5.27
C SER A 538 6.33 -36.66 -3.98
N ILE A 539 7.45 -36.39 -3.29
CA ILE A 539 7.53 -35.40 -2.22
C ILE A 539 8.74 -34.49 -2.46
N VAL A 540 8.53 -33.20 -2.35
CA VAL A 540 9.62 -32.21 -2.26
C VAL A 540 9.57 -31.57 -0.88
N THR A 541 10.73 -31.44 -0.25
CA THR A 541 10.91 -30.70 1.01
C THR A 541 12.08 -29.74 0.86
N VAL A 542 11.90 -28.51 1.30
CA VAL A 542 12.93 -27.48 1.38
C VAL A 542 12.97 -26.97 2.82
N ASP A 543 14.14 -27.00 3.44
CA ASP A 543 14.41 -26.51 4.78
C ASP A 543 15.50 -25.43 4.69
N LEU A 544 15.13 -24.21 5.08
CA LEU A 544 16.02 -23.07 5.09
C LEU A 544 16.16 -22.60 6.53
N THR A 545 17.40 -22.47 7.00
CA THR A 545 17.72 -21.80 8.27
C THR A 545 18.54 -20.57 7.96
N LEU A 546 18.23 -19.45 8.60
CA LEU A 546 19.02 -18.22 8.59
C LEU A 546 19.35 -17.86 10.04
N SER A 547 20.62 -17.56 10.30
CA SER A 547 21.11 -17.08 11.60
C SER A 547 21.97 -15.85 11.38
N SER A 548 21.92 -14.88 12.29
CA SER A 548 22.63 -13.61 12.17
C SER A 548 23.24 -13.23 13.51
N SER A 549 24.50 -12.83 13.50
CA SER A 549 25.25 -12.45 14.70
C SER A 549 26.22 -11.30 14.41
N PRO A 550 26.56 -10.46 15.42
CA PRO A 550 27.64 -9.49 15.28
C PRO A 550 28.96 -10.14 14.83
N SER A 551 29.72 -9.42 14.02
CA SER A 551 31.00 -9.84 13.46
C SER A 551 32.09 -8.82 13.80
N ASP A 552 33.24 -9.29 14.25
CA ASP A 552 34.44 -8.46 14.42
C ASP A 552 35.12 -8.13 13.07
N SER A 553 34.69 -8.79 11.99
CA SER A 553 35.21 -8.59 10.63
C SER A 553 34.18 -7.85 9.78
N ALA A 554 34.57 -6.69 9.27
CA ALA A 554 33.84 -5.94 8.26
C ALA A 554 33.91 -6.65 6.89
N PRO A 555 32.90 -6.46 6.02
CA PRO A 555 32.95 -6.96 4.65
C PRO A 555 34.16 -6.37 3.90
N ASN A 556 34.94 -7.24 3.26
CA ASN A 556 36.01 -6.81 2.37
C ASN A 556 35.50 -6.75 0.93
N VAL A 557 35.13 -5.55 0.48
CA VAL A 557 34.61 -5.30 -0.88
C VAL A 557 35.70 -5.07 -1.93
N LYS A 558 36.98 -5.11 -1.53
CA LYS A 558 38.11 -5.00 -2.45
C LYS A 558 38.54 -6.37 -2.96
N LEU A 559 38.86 -6.43 -4.25
CA LEU A 559 39.49 -7.61 -4.84
C LEU A 559 40.81 -7.93 -4.15
N PRO A 560 41.13 -9.23 -3.92
CA PRO A 560 42.45 -9.64 -3.45
C PRO A 560 43.56 -9.19 -4.41
N ASP A 561 44.72 -8.82 -3.86
CA ASP A 561 45.88 -8.40 -4.66
C ASP A 561 46.29 -9.46 -5.70
N GLY A 562 46.52 -9.03 -6.94
CA GLY A 562 46.89 -9.91 -8.04
C GLY A 562 45.72 -10.70 -8.66
N SER A 563 44.48 -10.40 -8.28
CA SER A 563 43.28 -10.98 -8.91
C SER A 563 43.23 -10.69 -10.40
N LYS A 564 42.91 -11.72 -11.20
CA LYS A 564 42.51 -11.52 -12.60
C LYS A 564 41.05 -11.10 -12.65
N VAL A 565 40.73 -10.14 -13.51
CA VAL A 565 39.38 -9.64 -13.74
C VAL A 565 38.99 -9.87 -15.19
N VAL A 566 37.77 -10.36 -15.39
CA VAL A 566 37.10 -10.47 -16.69
C VAL A 566 35.98 -9.43 -16.66
N GLU A 567 36.04 -8.48 -17.59
CA GLU A 567 35.00 -7.46 -17.73
C GLU A 567 33.78 -8.06 -18.42
N TRP A 568 32.62 -7.94 -17.77
CA TRP A 568 31.34 -8.35 -18.30
C TRP A 568 30.50 -7.12 -18.63
N VAL A 569 30.48 -6.78 -19.91
CA VAL A 569 29.60 -5.75 -20.44
C VAL A 569 28.39 -6.46 -21.03
N TYR A 570 27.21 -6.21 -20.45
CA TYR A 570 25.96 -6.60 -21.07
C TYR A 570 25.76 -5.67 -22.27
N ASN A 571 25.96 -6.18 -23.49
CA ASN A 571 25.52 -5.46 -24.67
C ASN A 571 24.03 -5.77 -24.84
N ASP A 572 23.17 -4.79 -24.59
CA ASP A 572 21.80 -4.88 -25.05
C ASP A 572 21.84 -4.91 -26.60
N PRO A 573 21.39 -5.98 -27.26
CA PRO A 573 21.32 -6.01 -28.71
C PRO A 573 20.36 -4.96 -29.30
N TYR A 574 19.62 -4.22 -28.47
CA TYR A 574 18.69 -3.15 -28.85
C TYR A 574 19.12 -1.73 -28.46
N GLU A 575 20.24 -1.53 -27.76
CA GLU A 575 20.81 -0.19 -27.56
C GLU A 575 21.62 0.20 -28.81
N GLU A 576 21.09 1.13 -29.61
CA GLU A 576 21.89 1.77 -30.66
C GLU A 576 23.03 2.57 -30.00
N PRO A 577 24.27 2.48 -30.52
CA PRO A 577 25.39 3.23 -29.96
C PRO A 577 25.14 4.73 -30.09
N GLU A 578 25.14 5.46 -28.97
CA GLU A 578 25.13 6.92 -28.95
C GLU A 578 26.37 7.46 -29.71
N GLU A 579 26.13 8.25 -30.77
CA GLU A 579 27.15 8.94 -31.58
C GLU A 579 27.79 10.15 -30.86
#